data_AF-A0A2V6QET6-F1
#
_entry.id   AF-A0A2V6QET6-F1
#
_cell.length_a   1.000
_cell.length_b   1.000
_cell.length_c   1.000
_cell.angle_alpha   90.00
_cell.angle_beta   90.00
_cell.angle_gamma   90.00
#
_symmetry.space_group_name_H-M   'P 1'
#
loop_
_entity.id
_entity.type
_entity.pdbx_description
1 polymer ?
#
loop_
_entity_poly.entity_id
_entity_poly.type
_entity_poly.pdbx_seq_one_letter_code
_entity_poly.pdbx_strand_id
1 'polypeptide(L)'
;MVHHDWRERAARMGRTTARLRDGHMPEVQIWSMRVVRPTRDPCITCGDALDTGAEAVEVFSVDGVRLLFHVECHDMWVAFRERSSRPDPPP
;
A
#
# COMPACT_ATOMS: atom_id res chain seq x y z
N MET A 1 7.66 6.82 24.34
CA MET A 1 7.25 7.86 23.37
C MET A 1 8.06 7.59 22.10
N VAL A 2 7.50 6.80 21.18
CA VAL A 2 8.21 6.45 19.94
C VAL A 2 8.18 7.70 19.07
N HIS A 3 9.28 8.44 19.01
CA HIS A 3 9.52 9.33 17.90
C HIS A 3 9.53 8.41 16.67
N HIS A 4 8.40 8.29 15.97
CA HIS A 4 8.42 7.79 14.61
C HIS A 4 9.43 8.67 13.89
N ASP A 5 10.56 8.10 13.48
CA ASP A 5 11.55 8.86 12.73
C ASP A 5 10.86 9.30 11.44
N TRP A 6 10.53 10.58 11.38
CA TRP A 6 9.84 11.18 10.25
C TRP A 6 10.64 10.97 8.97
N ARG A 7 11.96 10.76 9.07
CA ARG A 7 12.84 10.42 7.94
C ARG A 7 12.58 9.03 7.42
N GLU A 8 12.46 8.03 8.30
CA GLU A 8 12.12 6.66 7.89
C GLU A 8 10.75 6.61 7.23
N ARG A 9 9.77 7.32 7.82
CA ARG A 9 8.43 7.49 7.24
C ARG A 9 8.51 8.14 5.85
N ALA A 10 9.24 9.25 5.73
CA ALA A 10 9.37 9.97 4.46
C ALA A 10 10.06 9.12 3.39
N ALA A 11 11.12 8.39 3.76
CA ALA A 11 11.82 7.48 2.86
C ALA A 11 10.91 6.34 2.37
N ARG A 12 10.08 5.77 3.27
CA ARG A 12 9.07 4.77 2.92
C ARG A 12 8.06 5.31 1.93
N MET A 13 7.49 6.49 2.18
CA MET A 13 6.53 7.11 1.24
C MET A 13 7.17 7.45 -0.11
N GLY A 14 8.43 7.88 -0.11
CA GLY A 14 9.20 8.10 -1.33
C GLY A 14 9.33 6.83 -2.17
N ARG A 15 9.72 5.71 -1.55
CA ARG A 15 9.80 4.39 -2.23
C ARG A 15 8.45 3.94 -2.77
N THR A 16 7.39 4.03 -1.96
CA THR A 16 6.02 3.70 -2.40
C THR A 16 5.63 4.52 -3.63
N THR A 17 5.87 5.84 -3.61
CA THR A 17 5.55 6.72 -4.73
C THR A 17 6.31 6.33 -6.00
N ALA A 18 7.62 6.10 -5.89
CA ALA A 18 8.45 5.72 -7.03
C ALA A 18 7.96 4.41 -7.66
N ARG A 19 7.77 3.37 -6.84
CA ARG A 19 7.32 2.06 -7.32
C ARG A 19 5.94 2.11 -7.98
N LEU A 20 4.99 2.80 -7.35
CA LEU A 20 3.64 2.95 -7.92
C LEU A 20 3.67 3.72 -9.25
N ARG A 21 4.53 4.73 -9.40
CA ARG A 21 4.71 5.47 -10.67
C ARG A 21 5.37 4.64 -11.76
N ASP A 22 6.31 3.76 -11.39
CA ASP A 22 7.01 2.87 -12.32
C ASP A 22 6.16 1.66 -12.74
N GLY A 23 4.83 1.74 -12.61
CA GLY A 23 3.91 0.67 -13.02
C GLY A 23 3.84 -0.51 -12.06
N HIS A 24 4.48 -0.47 -10.89
CA HIS A 24 4.35 -1.51 -9.86
C HIS A 24 3.09 -1.28 -9.01
N MET A 25 2.00 -0.88 -9.64
CA MET A 25 0.69 -0.74 -9.01
C MET A 25 -0.02 -2.09 -9.11
N PRO A 26 -0.29 -2.78 -7.98
CA PRO A 26 -1.11 -3.99 -8.03
C PRO A 26 -2.51 -3.65 -8.55
N GLU A 27 -2.79 -4.02 -9.79
CA GLU A 27 -4.11 -3.94 -10.39
C GLU A 27 -4.87 -5.22 -10.08
N VAL A 28 -5.57 -5.22 -8.95
CA VAL A 28 -6.36 -6.38 -8.49
C VAL A 28 -7.82 -5.98 -8.27
N GLN A 29 -8.74 -6.87 -8.63
CA GLN A 29 -10.12 -6.75 -8.17
C GLN A 29 -10.19 -7.13 -6.69
N ILE A 30 -10.67 -6.21 -5.85
CA ILE A 30 -10.72 -6.38 -4.40
C ILE A 30 -11.95 -7.21 -4.05
N TRP A 31 -11.75 -8.35 -3.38
CA TRP A 31 -12.82 -9.14 -2.78
C TRP A 31 -13.13 -8.67 -1.36
N SER A 32 -12.09 -8.49 -0.55
CA SER A 32 -12.24 -8.04 0.83
C SER A 32 -11.03 -7.25 1.30
N MET A 33 -11.24 -6.40 2.30
CA MET A 33 -10.20 -5.61 2.94
C MET A 33 -10.43 -5.62 4.45
N ARG A 34 -9.35 -5.79 5.21
CA ARG A 34 -9.40 -5.78 6.68
C ARG A 34 -8.10 -5.25 7.29
N VAL A 35 -8.23 -4.66 8.47
CA VAL A 35 -7.10 -4.32 9.31
C VAL A 35 -6.65 -5.58 10.06
N VAL A 36 -5.35 -5.87 10.04
CA VAL A 36 -4.74 -7.06 10.64
C VAL A 36 -3.53 -6.68 11.48
N ARG A 37 -3.14 -7.57 12.39
CA ARG A 37 -1.79 -7.53 12.98
C ARG A 37 -0.85 -8.35 12.09
N PRO A 38 0.18 -7.74 11.50
CA PRO A 38 0.98 -8.37 10.46
C PRO A 38 1.99 -9.38 11.01
N THR A 39 2.35 -10.34 10.16
CA THR A 39 3.31 -11.42 10.44
C THR A 39 4.65 -11.16 9.76
N ARG A 40 5.36 -10.06 10.06
CA ARG A 40 6.67 -9.63 9.46
C ARG A 40 6.78 -9.65 7.92
N ASP A 41 5.71 -9.98 7.21
CA ASP A 41 5.64 -10.04 5.76
C ASP A 41 5.94 -8.64 5.16
N PRO A 42 6.50 -8.57 3.95
CA PRO A 42 6.80 -7.29 3.32
C PRO A 42 5.53 -6.57 2.86
N CYS A 43 5.51 -5.25 3.00
CA CYS A 43 4.52 -4.40 2.35
C CYS A 43 4.74 -4.41 0.84
N ILE A 44 3.68 -4.68 0.07
CA ILE A 44 3.78 -4.87 -1.38
C ILE A 44 4.24 -3.61 -2.13
N THR A 45 3.95 -2.41 -1.62
CA THR A 45 4.29 -1.15 -2.30
C THR A 45 5.65 -0.59 -1.92
N CYS A 46 6.02 -0.59 -0.63
CA CYS A 46 7.31 -0.03 -0.20
C CYS A 46 8.43 -1.08 -0.19
N GLY A 47 8.09 -2.36 -0.02
CA GLY A 47 9.03 -3.48 0.12
C GLY A 47 9.58 -3.69 1.53
N ASP A 48 9.33 -2.77 2.46
CA ASP A 48 9.78 -2.91 3.85
C ASP A 48 8.91 -3.91 4.61
N ALA A 49 9.47 -4.57 5.62
CA ALA A 49 8.71 -5.43 6.52
C ALA A 49 7.60 -4.65 7.23
N LEU A 50 6.45 -5.30 7.43
CA LEU A 50 5.38 -4.78 8.26
C LEU A 50 5.78 -4.84 9.74
N ASP A 51 5.47 -3.77 10.46
CA ASP A 51 5.75 -3.67 11.89
C ASP A 51 4.79 -4.57 12.67
N THR A 52 5.31 -5.59 13.34
CA THR A 52 4.53 -6.51 14.18
C THR A 52 3.84 -5.85 15.37
N GLY A 53 4.28 -4.64 15.75
CA GLY A 53 3.65 -3.83 16.80
C GLY A 53 2.56 -2.89 16.30
N ALA A 54 2.38 -2.75 14.98
CA ALA A 54 1.44 -1.82 14.36
C ALA A 54 0.37 -2.55 13.54
N GLU A 55 -0.71 -1.85 13.23
CA GLU A 55 -1.74 -2.34 12.32
C GLU A 55 -1.25 -2.32 10.87
N ALA A 56 -1.69 -3.30 10.10
CA ALA A 56 -1.49 -3.40 8.66
C ALA A 56 -2.84 -3.58 7.95
N VAL A 57 -2.88 -3.27 6.66
CA VAL A 57 -4.05 -3.53 5.82
C VAL A 57 -3.77 -4.77 4.99
N GLU A 58 -4.68 -5.74 5.08
CA GLU A 58 -4.73 -6.89 4.19
C GLU A 58 -5.84 -6.69 3.17
N VAL A 59 -5.48 -6.84 1.89
CA VAL A 59 -6.42 -6.87 0.77
C VAL A 59 -6.37 -8.27 0.17
N PHE A 60 -7.54 -8.89 0.07
CA PHE A 60 -7.70 -10.17 -0.61
C PHE A 60 -8.35 -9.92 -1.97
N SER A 61 -7.75 -10.41 -3.04
CA SER A 61 -8.28 -10.27 -4.39
C SER A 61 -9.28 -11.37 -4.73
N VAL A 62 -10.11 -11.12 -5.75
CA VAL A 62 -11.00 -12.14 -6.34
C VAL A 62 -10.21 -13.34 -6.87
N ASP A 63 -9.00 -13.12 -7.38
CA ASP A 63 -8.09 -14.16 -7.89
C ASP A 63 -7.37 -14.95 -6.77
N GLY A 64 -7.72 -14.72 -5.50
CA GLY A 64 -7.12 -15.41 -4.35
C GLY A 64 -5.74 -14.87 -3.94
N VAL A 65 -5.35 -13.69 -4.43
CA VAL A 65 -4.08 -13.06 -4.08
C VAL A 65 -4.23 -12.26 -2.79
N ARG A 66 -3.33 -12.49 -1.84
CA ARG A 66 -3.24 -11.74 -0.59
C ARG A 66 -2.17 -10.66 -0.71
N LEU A 67 -2.58 -9.40 -0.54
CA LEU A 67 -1.69 -8.24 -0.54
C LEU A 67 -1.66 -7.62 0.87
N LEU A 68 -0.48 -7.28 1.34
CA LEU A 68 -0.29 -6.65 2.65
C LEU A 68 0.36 -5.28 2.52
N PHE A 69 -0.10 -4.34 3.34
CA PHE A 69 0.30 -2.94 3.29
C PHE A 69 0.50 -2.37 4.69
N HIS A 70 1.46 -1.46 4.85
CA HIS A 70 1.34 -0.45 5.91
C HIS A 70 0.10 0.40 5.61
N VAL A 71 -0.62 0.85 6.64
CA VAL A 71 -1.84 1.66 6.48
C VAL A 71 -1.65 2.84 5.52
N GLU A 72 -0.59 3.63 5.72
CA GLU A 72 -0.29 4.78 4.84
C GLU A 72 0.05 4.39 3.41
N CYS A 73 0.71 3.24 3.24
CA CYS A 73 1.07 2.75 1.92
C CYS A 73 -0.17 2.26 1.16
N HIS A 74 -1.14 1.69 1.87
CA HIS A 74 -2.45 1.36 1.33
C HIS A 74 -3.20 2.61 0.86
N ASP A 75 -3.26 3.67 1.68
CA ASP A 75 -3.96 4.91 1.33
C ASP A 75 -3.37 5.55 0.06
N MET A 76 -2.05 5.54 -0.05
CA MET A 76 -1.36 5.98 -1.26
C MET A 76 -1.75 5.12 -2.46
N TRP A 77 -1.73 3.80 -2.32
CA TRP A 77 -2.11 2.88 -3.40
C TRP A 77 -3.54 3.11 -3.88
N VAL A 78 -4.51 3.26 -2.97
CA VAL A 78 -5.90 3.62 -3.32
C VAL A 78 -5.95 4.93 -4.09
N ALA A 79 -5.28 5.98 -3.60
CA ALA A 79 -5.28 7.27 -4.26
C ALA A 79 -4.63 7.23 -5.67
N PHE A 80 -3.60 6.40 -5.86
CA PHE A 80 -3.00 6.18 -7.18
C PHE A 80 -3.96 5.42 -8.11
N ARG A 81 -4.60 4.36 -7.64
CA ARG A 81 -5.58 3.58 -8.42
C ARG A 81 -6.76 4.43 -8.87
N GLU A 82 -7.32 5.25 -7.98
CA GLU A 82 -8.43 6.15 -8.29
C GLU A 82 -8.03 7.16 -9.38
N ARG A 83 -6.83 7.74 -9.29
CA ARG A 83 -6.30 8.63 -10.34
C ARG A 83 -6.14 7.93 -11.68
N SER A 84 -5.61 6.71 -11.70
CA SER A 84 -5.44 5.93 -12.94
C SER A 84 -6.77 5.49 -13.55
N SER A 85 -7.80 5.29 -12.72
CA SER A 85 -9.14 4.90 -13.19
C SER A 85 -10.01 6.06 -13.68
N ARG A 86 -9.60 7.31 -13.44
CA ARG A 86 -10.34 8.49 -13.92
C ARG A 86 -10.16 8.61 -15.43
N PRO A 87 -11.24 8.55 -16.24
CA PRO A 87 -11.13 8.84 -17.66
C PRO A 87 -10.69 10.28 -17.87
N ASP A 88 -9.87 10.52 -18.89
CA ASP A 88 -9.53 11.89 -19.30
C ASP A 88 -10.83 12.67 -19.56
N PRO A 89 -10.91 13.95 -19.13
CA PRO A 89 -12.04 14.78 -19.48
C PRO A 89 -12.13 14.84 -21.02
N PRO A 90 -13.35 14.77 -21.60
CA PRO A 90 -13.50 14.93 -23.03
C PRO A 90 -12.91 16.29 -23.48
N PRO A 91 -12.32 16.35 -24.68
CA PRO A 91 -11.68 17.55 -25.20
C PRO A 91 -12.64 18.74 -25.36
#